data_AF-A0A7G9P0J5-F1
#
_entry.id   AF-A0A7G9P0J5-F1
#
_cell.length_a   1.000
_cell.length_b   1.000
_cell.length_c   1.000
_cell.angle_alpha   90.00
_cell.angle_beta   90.00
_cell.angle_gamma   90.00
#
_symmetry.space_group_name_H-M   'P 1'
#
loop_
_entity.id
_entity.type
_entity.pdbx_description
1 polymer ?
#
loop_
_entity_poly.entity_id
_entity_poly.type
_entity_poly.pdbx_seq_one_letter_code
_entity_poly.pdbx_strand_id
1 'polypeptide(L)'
;MFNNNYRLRDTHPVLNLSNTLENAMKLSLITAVAVLFAVTFLSASVHAAPVIDGQALGAAEGYQYSAKIVPSKDADKIPPATVYFAQDAVTYDLCVAVVMPLAYVDNTYGEGGTKPSTHTHFTWRDDHNYLEAKEDEHKFGELVGSDQATFVIELPGVTTDSSEFKLDYLKDVSSGVYDSGHLVGDGKDDDGVLSASATSLDWNLHNVAMLTTFSPELAFADPMNPGEDEYAAADPMLSDWIFEIVYEFKIDGSYFDNTSVLSAAGFTNGFTLDFKELHASPNKTGEFKDVVPEEFVTLIPTPTAGVMGSLLLIGMIGRRSRRGA
;
A
#
# COMPACT_ATOMS: atom_id res chain seq x y z
N MET A 1 -42.00 17.02 -83.15
CA MET A 1 -41.94 17.59 -81.78
C MET A 1 -42.97 16.83 -80.96
N PHE A 2 -42.74 16.03 -79.92
CA PHE A 2 -41.58 15.57 -79.15
C PHE A 2 -41.83 14.08 -78.85
N ASN A 3 -40.83 13.23 -79.05
CA ASN A 3 -40.93 11.79 -78.79
C ASN A 3 -40.52 11.54 -77.32
N ASN A 4 -41.50 11.50 -76.40
CA ASN A 4 -41.27 11.29 -74.97
C ASN A 4 -41.12 9.80 -74.67
N ASN A 5 -39.89 9.30 -74.77
CA ASN A 5 -39.50 8.00 -74.23
C ASN A 5 -39.34 8.09 -72.70
N TYR A 6 -40.43 7.95 -71.96
CA TYR A 6 -40.37 7.67 -70.52
C TYR A 6 -39.96 6.21 -70.31
N ARG A 7 -38.65 5.96 -70.19
CA ARG A 7 -38.12 4.73 -69.59
C ARG A 7 -38.38 4.81 -68.08
N LEU A 8 -39.46 4.16 -67.63
CA LEU A 8 -39.61 3.73 -66.24
C LEU A 8 -38.47 2.75 -65.93
N ARG A 9 -37.39 3.27 -65.36
CA ARG A 9 -36.38 2.42 -64.69
C ARG A 9 -36.98 2.01 -63.36
N ASP A 10 -37.67 0.88 -63.34
CA ASP A 10 -37.93 0.13 -62.11
C ASP A 10 -36.60 -0.43 -61.60
N THR A 11 -35.79 0.44 -60.99
CA THR A 11 -34.70 0.00 -60.12
C THR A 11 -35.31 -0.25 -58.76
N HIS A 12 -36.01 -1.38 -58.60
CA HIS A 12 -36.22 -1.93 -57.28
C HIS A 12 -34.82 -2.30 -56.75
N PRO A 13 -34.33 -1.64 -55.68
CA PRO A 13 -33.11 -2.10 -55.05
C PRO A 13 -33.41 -3.50 -54.52
N VAL A 14 -32.82 -4.51 -55.15
CA VAL A 14 -32.76 -5.86 -54.59
C VAL A 14 -31.89 -5.71 -53.35
N LEU A 15 -32.53 -5.40 -52.22
CA LEU A 15 -31.91 -5.41 -50.92
C LEU A 15 -31.35 -6.81 -50.73
N ASN A 16 -30.02 -6.90 -50.79
CA ASN A 16 -29.32 -8.17 -50.73
C ASN A 16 -29.35 -8.68 -49.28
N LEU A 17 -30.49 -9.23 -48.89
CA LEU A 17 -30.81 -9.69 -47.53
C LEU A 17 -29.74 -10.64 -46.97
N SER A 18 -29.06 -11.40 -47.83
CA SER A 18 -27.94 -12.27 -47.43
C SER A 18 -26.78 -11.48 -46.84
N ASN A 19 -26.42 -10.34 -47.46
CA ASN A 19 -25.32 -9.51 -46.99
C ASN A 19 -25.67 -8.83 -45.65
N THR A 20 -26.93 -8.46 -45.46
CA THR A 20 -27.39 -7.84 -44.21
C THR A 20 -27.35 -8.83 -43.05
N LEU A 21 -27.80 -10.07 -43.26
CA LEU A 21 -27.77 -11.14 -42.27
C LEU A 21 -26.34 -11.56 -41.92
N GLU A 22 -25.47 -11.70 -42.92
CA GLU A 22 -24.07 -12.06 -42.70
C GLU A 22 -23.34 -10.98 -41.89
N ASN A 23 -23.57 -9.70 -42.19
CA ASN A 23 -22.99 -8.58 -41.46
C ASN A 23 -23.51 -8.50 -40.01
N ALA A 24 -24.80 -8.75 -39.78
CA ALA A 24 -25.39 -8.79 -38.45
C ALA A 24 -24.80 -9.92 -37.59
N MET A 25 -24.63 -11.11 -38.17
CA MET A 25 -23.99 -12.25 -37.48
C MET A 25 -22.52 -11.98 -37.14
N LYS A 26 -21.75 -11.38 -38.06
CA LYS A 26 -20.36 -10.99 -37.79
C LYS A 26 -20.27 -9.98 -36.65
N LEU A 27 -21.15 -8.99 -36.61
CA LEU A 27 -21.18 -7.97 -35.56
C LEU A 27 -21.54 -8.56 -34.19
N SER A 28 -22.51 -9.48 -34.14
CA SER A 28 -22.89 -10.22 -32.93
C SER A 28 -21.72 -11.06 -32.39
N LEU A 29 -21.02 -11.79 -33.26
CA LEU A 29 -19.87 -12.61 -32.87
C LEU A 29 -18.73 -11.76 -32.33
N ILE A 30 -18.38 -10.65 -33.00
CA ILE A 30 -17.34 -9.73 -32.54
C ILE A 30 -17.70 -9.14 -31.17
N THR A 31 -18.97 -8.77 -30.97
CA THR A 31 -19.44 -8.24 -29.68
C THR A 31 -19.35 -9.29 -28.58
N ALA A 32 -19.78 -10.52 -28.84
CA ALA A 32 -19.70 -11.61 -27.88
C ALA A 32 -18.25 -11.95 -27.51
N VAL A 33 -17.33 -11.98 -28.48
CA VAL A 33 -15.91 -12.20 -28.24
C VAL A 33 -15.30 -11.04 -27.46
N ALA A 34 -15.66 -9.79 -27.76
CA ALA A 34 -15.19 -8.62 -27.03
C ALA A 34 -15.69 -8.59 -25.58
N VAL A 35 -16.96 -8.96 -25.34
CA VAL A 35 -17.52 -9.09 -23.99
C VAL A 35 -16.85 -10.24 -23.24
N LEU A 36 -16.64 -11.39 -23.88
CA LEU A 36 -15.95 -12.52 -23.27
C LEU A 36 -14.50 -12.12 -22.90
N PHE A 37 -13.78 -11.46 -23.81
CA PHE A 37 -12.44 -10.92 -23.54
C PHE A 37 -12.46 -9.94 -22.38
N ALA A 38 -13.40 -8.99 -22.36
CA ALA A 38 -13.54 -8.03 -21.27
C ALA A 38 -13.84 -8.71 -19.94
N VAL A 39 -14.76 -9.69 -19.91
CA VAL A 39 -15.08 -10.45 -18.69
C VAL A 39 -13.88 -11.27 -18.24
N THR A 40 -13.18 -11.98 -19.14
CA THR A 40 -11.98 -12.73 -18.76
C THR A 40 -10.84 -11.82 -18.31
N PHE A 41 -10.64 -10.64 -18.91
CA PHE A 41 -9.61 -9.69 -18.46
C PHE A 41 -9.97 -9.01 -17.14
N LEU A 42 -11.24 -8.72 -16.90
CA LEU A 42 -11.73 -8.20 -15.62
C LEU A 42 -11.71 -9.28 -14.51
N SER A 43 -11.76 -10.56 -14.88
CA SER A 43 -11.64 -11.68 -13.95
C SER A 43 -10.18 -12.10 -13.72
N ALA A 44 -9.30 -11.81 -14.70
CA ALA A 44 -7.88 -12.15 -14.66
C ALA A 44 -6.99 -11.05 -14.08
N SER A 45 -7.56 -9.94 -13.61
CA SER A 45 -6.95 -9.17 -12.52
C SER A 45 -7.09 -9.97 -11.22
N VAL A 46 -6.58 -11.20 -11.23
CA VAL A 46 -6.13 -11.88 -10.03
C VAL A 46 -5.01 -10.97 -9.55
N HIS A 47 -5.30 -10.18 -8.52
CA HIS A 47 -4.32 -9.29 -7.92
C HIS A 47 -3.08 -10.12 -7.65
N ALA A 48 -1.95 -9.71 -8.20
CA ALA A 48 -0.70 -10.26 -7.72
C ALA A 48 -0.69 -10.03 -6.20
N ALA A 49 -0.34 -11.07 -5.44
CA ALA A 49 -0.17 -10.89 -4.00
C ALA A 49 0.83 -9.74 -3.77
N PRO A 50 0.57 -8.85 -2.80
CA PRO A 50 1.50 -7.79 -2.47
C PRO A 50 2.91 -8.32 -2.25
N VAL A 51 3.89 -7.56 -2.73
CA VAL A 51 5.30 -7.81 -2.42
C VAL A 51 5.55 -7.24 -1.03
N ILE A 52 6.17 -8.03 -0.15
CA ILE A 52 6.54 -7.60 1.20
C ILE A 52 7.94 -6.99 1.11
N ASP A 53 8.01 -5.67 0.96
CA ASP A 53 9.26 -4.92 0.77
C ASP A 53 9.33 -3.59 1.53
N GLY A 54 8.26 -3.18 2.21
CA GLY A 54 8.21 -1.96 3.02
C GLY A 54 7.62 -0.73 2.33
N GLN A 55 7.13 -0.83 1.08
CA GLN A 55 6.63 0.31 0.31
C GLN A 55 5.10 0.55 0.37
N ALA A 56 4.30 -0.47 0.69
CA ALA A 56 2.86 -0.42 0.99
C ALA A 56 2.03 0.66 0.24
N LEU A 57 1.92 0.56 -1.08
CA LEU A 57 1.18 1.48 -1.97
C LEU A 57 -0.31 1.13 -2.14
N GLY A 58 -0.88 0.36 -1.20
CA GLY A 58 -2.29 -0.01 -1.19
C GLY A 58 -2.73 -0.72 -2.47
N ALA A 59 -3.79 -0.24 -3.10
CA ALA A 59 -4.41 -0.92 -4.26
C ALA A 59 -3.46 -1.11 -5.45
N ALA A 60 -2.43 -0.26 -5.57
CA ALA A 60 -1.44 -0.35 -6.64
C ALA A 60 -0.54 -1.58 -6.53
N GLU A 61 -0.36 -2.12 -5.32
CA GLU A 61 0.44 -3.31 -5.01
C GLU A 61 -0.40 -4.57 -4.84
N GLY A 62 -1.72 -4.48 -5.01
CA GLY A 62 -2.61 -5.64 -4.90
C GLY A 62 -3.30 -5.78 -3.54
N TYR A 63 -3.17 -4.79 -2.64
CA TYR A 63 -3.99 -4.73 -1.44
C TYR A 63 -5.48 -4.62 -1.81
N GLN A 64 -6.30 -5.42 -1.14
CA GLN A 64 -7.73 -5.60 -1.45
C GLN A 64 -8.61 -4.75 -0.53
N TYR A 65 -8.16 -4.50 0.69
CA TYR A 65 -8.89 -3.74 1.69
C TYR A 65 -7.98 -2.77 2.42
N SER A 66 -8.57 -1.71 2.96
CA SER A 66 -7.93 -0.84 3.94
C SER A 66 -8.82 -0.69 5.18
N ALA A 67 -8.21 -0.53 6.34
CA ALA A 67 -8.88 -0.16 7.59
C ALA A 67 -8.12 0.99 8.24
N LYS A 68 -8.69 1.56 9.31
CA LYS A 68 -8.07 2.59 10.13
C LYS A 68 -7.81 2.07 11.53
N ILE A 69 -6.67 2.46 12.09
CA ILE A 69 -6.37 2.29 13.51
C ILE A 69 -6.34 3.67 14.12
N VAL A 70 -7.23 3.93 15.07
CA VAL A 70 -7.27 5.17 15.83
C VAL A 70 -6.27 5.08 16.99
N PRO A 71 -5.43 6.11 17.23
CA PRO A 71 -4.55 6.15 18.40
C PRO A 71 -5.33 5.93 19.71
N SER A 72 -4.79 5.15 20.64
CA SER A 72 -5.40 4.95 21.96
C SER A 72 -5.29 6.20 22.85
N LYS A 73 -4.38 7.13 22.50
CA LYS A 73 -4.19 8.41 23.16
C LYS A 73 -4.00 9.53 22.13
N ASP A 74 -4.55 10.71 22.42
CA ASP A 74 -4.49 11.91 21.56
C ASP A 74 -5.10 11.70 20.16
N ALA A 75 -6.16 10.88 20.06
CA ALA A 75 -6.88 10.58 18.81
C ALA A 75 -7.46 11.81 18.09
N ASP A 76 -7.65 12.93 18.81
CA ASP A 76 -8.10 14.21 18.26
C ASP A 76 -6.97 15.02 17.60
N LYS A 77 -5.71 14.66 17.88
CA LYS A 77 -4.51 15.38 17.41
C LYS A 77 -3.75 14.62 16.34
N ILE A 78 -3.89 13.29 16.31
CA ILE A 78 -3.13 12.41 15.44
C ILE A 78 -4.11 11.70 14.50
N PRO A 79 -3.92 11.82 13.19
CA PRO A 79 -4.69 11.06 12.22
C PRO A 79 -4.63 9.54 12.51
N PRO A 80 -5.67 8.76 12.17
CA PRO A 80 -5.59 7.32 12.24
C PRO A 80 -4.50 6.75 11.32
N ALA A 81 -3.80 5.72 11.79
CA ALA A 81 -2.94 4.91 10.92
C ALA A 81 -3.79 4.13 9.91
N THR A 82 -3.21 3.84 8.75
CA THR A 82 -3.87 3.05 7.71
C THR A 82 -3.33 1.63 7.73
N VAL A 83 -4.22 0.64 7.69
CA VAL A 83 -3.83 -0.76 7.54
C VAL A 83 -4.36 -1.29 6.23
N TYR A 84 -3.49 -1.89 5.43
CA TYR A 84 -3.86 -2.56 4.20
C TYR A 84 -3.87 -4.07 4.38
N PHE A 85 -4.82 -4.73 3.71
CA PHE A 85 -4.96 -6.18 3.73
C PHE A 85 -5.15 -6.75 2.34
N ALA A 86 -4.50 -7.87 2.07
CA ALA A 86 -4.83 -8.75 0.95
C ALA A 86 -4.73 -10.20 1.40
N GLN A 87 -5.58 -11.05 0.85
CA GLN A 87 -5.43 -12.48 0.99
C GLN A 87 -5.30 -13.14 -0.38
N ASP A 88 -4.27 -13.96 -0.56
CA ASP A 88 -4.06 -14.72 -1.79
C ASP A 88 -5.17 -15.79 -1.93
N ALA A 89 -5.83 -15.86 -3.08
CA ALA A 89 -6.98 -16.75 -3.27
C ALA A 89 -6.59 -18.24 -3.44
N VAL A 90 -5.30 -18.53 -3.62
CA VAL A 90 -4.75 -19.87 -3.84
C VAL A 90 -4.02 -20.38 -2.60
N THR A 91 -3.10 -19.59 -2.05
CA THR A 91 -2.31 -19.96 -0.87
C THR A 91 -2.99 -19.55 0.44
N TYR A 92 -3.96 -18.63 0.42
CA TYR A 92 -4.59 -18.03 1.60
C TYR A 92 -3.64 -17.22 2.49
N ASP A 93 -2.43 -16.94 2.00
CA ASP A 93 -1.50 -16.05 2.70
C ASP A 93 -2.15 -14.68 2.93
N LEU A 94 -2.06 -14.18 4.15
CA LEU A 94 -2.56 -12.87 4.53
C LEU A 94 -1.39 -11.88 4.52
N CYS A 95 -1.42 -10.92 3.59
CA CYS A 95 -0.50 -9.79 3.57
C CYS A 95 -1.13 -8.62 4.32
N VAL A 96 -0.35 -8.00 5.22
CA VAL A 96 -0.74 -6.86 6.02
C VAL A 96 0.33 -5.79 5.93
N ALA A 97 -0.07 -4.54 5.71
CA ALA A 97 0.80 -3.38 5.89
C ALA A 97 0.16 -2.36 6.82
N VAL A 98 0.92 -1.83 7.77
CA VAL A 98 0.54 -0.70 8.62
C VAL A 98 1.36 0.50 8.20
N VAL A 99 0.67 1.58 7.85
CA VAL A 99 1.29 2.86 7.52
C VAL A 99 0.92 3.86 8.59
N MET A 100 1.92 4.25 9.38
CA MET A 100 1.78 5.25 10.42
C MET A 100 1.86 6.65 9.82
N PRO A 101 0.99 7.59 10.24
CA PRO A 101 0.96 8.92 9.65
C PRO A 101 2.19 9.72 10.10
N LEU A 102 2.69 10.57 9.20
CA LEU A 102 3.81 11.48 9.45
C LEU A 102 3.58 12.42 10.64
N ALA A 103 2.32 12.71 10.96
CA ALA A 103 1.93 13.48 12.14
C ALA A 103 2.22 12.77 13.47
N TYR A 104 2.35 11.44 13.48
CA TYR A 104 2.77 10.68 14.66
C TYR A 104 4.29 10.61 14.78
N VAL A 105 4.95 10.23 13.68
CA VAL A 105 6.40 10.03 13.59
C VAL A 105 6.81 10.11 12.12
N ASP A 106 8.04 10.51 11.85
CA ASP A 106 8.64 10.39 10.52
C ASP A 106 10.00 9.68 10.59
N ASN A 107 10.35 9.00 9.50
CA ASN A 107 11.55 8.18 9.35
C ASN A 107 12.78 9.05 9.03
N THR A 108 13.02 10.08 9.85
CA THR A 108 14.09 11.05 9.61
C THR A 108 15.24 10.82 10.58
N TYR A 109 16.20 9.98 10.16
CA TYR A 109 17.31 9.59 11.01
C TYR A 109 18.64 9.92 10.34
N GLY A 110 19.35 10.89 10.92
CA GLY A 110 20.62 11.36 10.38
C GLY A 110 21.81 10.95 11.25
N GLU A 111 22.98 10.74 10.63
CA GLU A 111 24.25 10.64 11.36
C GLU A 111 24.69 12.03 11.85
N GLY A 112 24.17 12.46 13.00
CA GLY A 112 24.52 13.72 13.68
C GLY A 112 25.63 13.57 14.73
N GLY A 113 26.46 12.54 14.66
CA GLY A 113 27.53 12.28 15.63
C GLY A 113 28.76 13.20 15.46
N THR A 114 28.63 14.52 15.56
CA THR A 114 29.67 15.48 16.04
C THR A 114 29.21 16.92 15.76
N LYS A 115 28.91 17.68 16.83
CA LYS A 115 28.64 19.14 16.82
C LYS A 115 29.45 19.90 15.74
N PRO A 116 28.83 20.40 14.66
CA PRO A 116 29.31 21.54 13.90
C PRO A 116 28.60 22.78 14.46
N SER A 117 29.38 23.70 15.02
CA SER A 117 28.92 24.84 15.83
C SER A 117 28.04 25.89 15.14
N THR A 118 27.38 25.65 13.99
CA THR A 118 26.59 26.71 13.34
C THR A 118 25.39 26.32 12.46
N HIS A 119 25.03 25.05 12.21
CA HIS A 119 23.93 24.78 11.26
C HIS A 119 22.97 23.68 11.76
N THR A 120 21.72 24.08 12.01
CA THR A 120 20.46 23.32 11.98
C THR A 120 20.57 21.79 12.13
N HIS A 121 20.62 21.35 13.39
CA HIS A 121 20.32 19.99 13.79
C HIS A 121 18.79 19.85 13.92
N PHE A 122 18.20 18.78 13.39
CA PHE A 122 16.83 18.39 13.74
C PHE A 122 16.85 17.78 15.13
N THR A 123 16.87 18.64 16.15
CA THR A 123 16.60 18.20 17.52
C THR A 123 15.09 18.05 17.66
N TRP A 124 14.64 16.82 17.87
CA TRP A 124 13.30 16.56 18.39
C TRP A 124 13.19 17.19 19.78
N ARG A 125 12.23 18.10 19.96
CA ARG A 125 12.08 18.84 21.22
C ARG A 125 11.03 18.20 22.11
N ASP A 126 11.48 17.69 23.24
CA ASP A 126 10.71 17.76 24.46
C ASP A 126 10.68 19.24 24.92
N ASP A 127 9.48 19.83 24.81
CA ASP A 127 8.96 21.00 25.54
C ASP A 127 9.80 22.32 25.71
N HIS A 128 9.18 23.43 25.25
CA HIS A 128 9.26 24.84 25.75
C HIS A 128 10.60 25.64 25.65
N ASN A 129 10.64 26.69 24.79
CA ASN A 129 11.73 27.69 24.48
C ASN A 129 12.74 27.43 23.34
N TYR A 130 12.55 28.11 22.22
CA TYR A 130 13.15 27.91 20.88
C TYR A 130 14.66 28.17 20.72
N LEU A 131 15.47 28.27 21.78
CA LEU A 131 16.86 28.78 21.68
C LEU A 131 17.92 28.01 22.48
N GLU A 132 17.60 26.87 23.08
CA GLU A 132 18.61 26.03 23.73
C GLU A 132 18.63 24.65 23.06
N ALA A 133 19.75 24.33 22.40
CA ALA A 133 20.02 23.01 21.86
C ALA A 133 20.03 22.01 23.03
N LYS A 134 18.94 21.24 23.20
CA LYS A 134 19.00 20.03 24.04
C LYS A 134 19.91 19.04 23.32
N GLU A 135 20.80 18.41 24.08
CA GLU A 135 21.85 17.51 23.60
C GLU A 135 21.35 16.09 23.29
N ASP A 136 20.03 15.87 23.31
CA ASP A 136 19.38 14.58 23.09
C ASP A 136 19.00 14.43 21.60
N GLU A 137 20.01 14.45 20.74
CA GLU A 137 19.85 14.04 19.34
C GLU A 137 19.67 12.52 19.29
N HIS A 138 18.49 12.05 18.89
CA HIS A 138 18.26 10.64 18.58
C HIS A 138 19.19 10.22 17.44
N LYS A 139 20.20 9.42 17.75
CA LYS A 139 21.14 8.92 16.73
C LYS A 139 20.52 7.75 15.99
N PHE A 140 20.92 7.54 14.75
CA PHE A 140 20.52 6.36 13.96
C PHE A 140 20.71 5.03 14.72
N GLY A 141 21.82 4.89 15.45
CA GLY A 141 22.07 3.70 16.27
C GLY A 141 21.21 3.57 17.53
N GLU A 142 20.52 4.65 17.96
CA GLU A 142 19.58 4.63 19.09
C GLU A 142 18.19 4.13 18.68
N LEU A 143 17.96 3.88 17.39
CA LEU A 143 16.75 3.20 16.89
C LEU A 143 16.77 1.70 17.16
N VAL A 144 17.96 1.14 17.36
CA VAL A 144 18.12 -0.29 17.65
C VAL A 144 17.39 -0.63 18.94
N GLY A 145 16.32 -1.43 18.83
CA GLY A 145 15.46 -1.84 19.94
C GLY A 145 14.58 -0.72 20.51
N SER A 146 14.53 0.44 19.86
CA SER A 146 13.65 1.56 20.24
C SER A 146 12.30 1.46 19.53
N ASP A 147 12.31 1.14 18.24
CA ASP A 147 11.13 1.27 17.40
C ASP A 147 10.62 -0.12 17.04
N GLN A 148 9.49 -0.50 17.62
CA GLN A 148 8.96 -1.85 17.49
C GLN A 148 7.44 -1.85 17.34
N ALA A 149 6.95 -2.84 16.60
CA ALA A 149 5.54 -3.16 16.52
C ALA A 149 5.28 -4.57 17.04
N THR A 150 4.36 -4.71 17.99
CA THR A 150 3.90 -5.99 18.53
C THR A 150 2.48 -6.26 18.06
N PHE A 151 2.30 -7.42 17.44
CA PHE A 151 1.05 -7.87 16.86
C PHE A 151 0.62 -9.16 17.54
N VAL A 152 -0.69 -9.31 17.74
CA VAL A 152 -1.28 -10.54 18.26
C VAL A 152 -2.38 -10.99 17.31
N ILE A 153 -2.32 -12.27 16.93
CA ILE A 153 -3.34 -12.94 16.11
C ILE A 153 -4.09 -13.93 16.98
N GLU A 154 -5.42 -13.92 16.90
CA GLU A 154 -6.25 -14.95 17.49
C GLU A 154 -7.13 -15.62 16.43
N LEU A 155 -7.26 -16.94 16.53
CA LEU A 155 -8.14 -17.76 15.70
C LEU A 155 -8.99 -18.67 16.59
N PRO A 156 -10.32 -18.69 16.44
CA PRO A 156 -11.17 -19.58 17.19
C PRO A 156 -10.93 -21.03 16.76
N GLY A 157 -10.55 -21.88 17.71
CA GLY A 157 -10.42 -23.33 17.49
C GLY A 157 -9.01 -23.81 17.12
N VAL A 158 -8.06 -22.90 16.92
CA VAL A 158 -6.62 -23.25 16.91
C VAL A 158 -6.18 -23.36 18.36
N THR A 159 -5.61 -24.51 18.75
CA THR A 159 -5.29 -24.84 20.16
C THR A 159 -4.02 -24.19 20.69
N THR A 160 -3.26 -23.52 19.84
CA THR A 160 -2.18 -22.64 20.27
C THR A 160 -2.81 -21.33 20.69
N ASP A 161 -2.71 -21.02 21.98
CA ASP A 161 -3.02 -19.69 22.53
C ASP A 161 -2.42 -18.62 21.60
N SER A 162 -3.18 -17.58 21.28
CA SER A 162 -2.81 -16.39 20.49
C SER A 162 -1.33 -16.28 20.08
N SER A 163 -1.03 -16.21 18.78
CA SER A 163 0.36 -15.99 18.36
C SER A 163 0.71 -14.51 18.42
N GLU A 164 1.74 -14.20 19.20
CA GLU A 164 2.35 -12.88 19.28
C GLU A 164 3.63 -12.85 18.46
N PHE A 165 3.79 -11.83 17.62
CA PHE A 165 5.05 -11.55 16.97
C PHE A 165 5.40 -10.05 17.02
N LYS A 166 6.68 -9.76 16.86
CA LYS A 166 7.27 -8.44 16.95
C LYS A 166 8.11 -8.16 15.72
N LEU A 167 7.90 -6.98 15.14
CA LEU A 167 8.72 -6.42 14.08
C LEU A 167 9.55 -5.29 14.67
N ASP A 168 10.87 -5.43 14.56
CA ASP A 168 11.81 -4.37 14.89
C ASP A 168 12.04 -3.50 13.65
N TYR A 169 12.00 -2.19 13.83
CA TYR A 169 12.15 -1.23 12.75
C TYR A 169 13.62 -1.10 12.31
N LEU A 170 14.57 -1.21 13.24
CA LEU A 170 15.98 -1.23 12.96
C LEU A 170 16.71 -2.15 13.94
N LYS A 171 17.52 -3.07 13.42
CA LYS A 171 18.43 -3.90 14.21
C LYS A 171 19.88 -3.73 13.75
N ASP A 172 20.82 -3.90 14.68
CA ASP A 172 22.24 -4.06 14.36
C ASP A 172 22.54 -5.55 14.15
N VAL A 173 22.76 -5.98 12.89
CA VAL A 173 23.10 -7.38 12.57
C VAL A 173 24.58 -7.67 12.76
N SER A 174 25.43 -6.65 12.64
CA SER A 174 26.85 -6.70 12.92
C SER A 174 27.37 -5.27 12.94
N SER A 175 28.23 -4.91 13.90
CA SER A 175 28.75 -3.55 14.12
C SER A 175 28.76 -2.64 12.88
N GLY A 176 27.79 -1.71 12.83
CA GLY A 176 27.64 -0.71 11.77
C GLY A 176 26.91 -1.19 10.51
N VAL A 177 26.35 -2.41 10.54
CA VAL A 177 25.47 -2.98 9.52
C VAL A 177 24.10 -3.13 10.14
N TYR A 178 23.15 -2.43 9.55
CA TYR A 178 21.79 -2.38 10.02
C TYR A 178 20.86 -3.08 9.03
N ASP A 179 19.79 -3.65 9.57
CA ASP A 179 18.75 -4.38 8.84
C ASP A 179 17.42 -4.16 9.59
N SER A 180 16.31 -4.69 9.10
CA SER A 180 15.02 -4.65 9.81
C SER A 180 14.33 -6.03 9.82
N GLY A 181 13.16 -6.15 10.45
CA GLY A 181 12.29 -7.33 10.30
C GLY A 181 12.13 -8.23 11.54
N HIS A 182 11.64 -9.46 11.33
CA HIS A 182 11.06 -10.33 12.39
C HIS A 182 11.95 -11.45 12.94
N LEU A 183 13.00 -11.89 12.22
CA LEU A 183 13.68 -13.16 12.51
C LEU A 183 14.95 -13.06 13.37
N VAL A 184 15.42 -11.86 13.70
CA VAL A 184 16.70 -11.65 14.40
C VAL A 184 16.62 -10.37 15.24
N GLY A 185 17.26 -10.32 16.41
CA GLY A 185 17.31 -9.14 17.28
C GLY A 185 16.17 -9.13 18.30
N ASP A 186 15.52 -7.97 18.46
CA ASP A 186 14.33 -7.79 19.31
C ASP A 186 13.02 -8.18 18.59
N GLY A 187 13.10 -8.40 17.27
CA GLY A 187 12.06 -9.09 16.51
C GLY A 187 11.82 -10.50 17.05
N LYS A 188 10.55 -10.91 17.10
CA LYS A 188 10.12 -12.16 17.72
C LYS A 188 9.02 -12.78 16.88
N ASP A 189 9.19 -14.01 16.41
CA ASP A 189 8.11 -14.80 15.81
C ASP A 189 8.21 -16.22 16.37
N ASP A 190 7.80 -16.36 17.62
CA ASP A 190 7.99 -17.61 18.38
C ASP A 190 7.28 -18.80 17.74
N ASP A 191 6.19 -18.53 17.04
CA ASP A 191 5.32 -19.55 16.45
C ASP A 191 5.58 -19.77 14.94
N GLY A 192 6.51 -19.00 14.35
CA GLY A 192 6.85 -19.10 12.92
C GLY A 192 5.68 -18.78 12.01
N VAL A 193 4.83 -17.84 12.42
CA VAL A 193 3.59 -17.48 11.73
C VAL A 193 3.88 -16.65 10.47
N LEU A 194 4.98 -15.89 10.51
CA LEU A 194 5.37 -15.04 9.41
C LEU A 194 6.19 -15.82 8.38
N SER A 195 5.81 -15.63 7.12
CA SER A 195 6.57 -16.12 5.97
C SER A 195 7.38 -15.02 5.28
N ALA A 196 7.11 -13.75 5.60
CA ALA A 196 7.90 -12.58 5.20
C ALA A 196 7.57 -11.37 6.09
N SER A 197 8.53 -10.44 6.23
CA SER A 197 8.31 -9.10 6.78
C SER A 197 9.27 -8.09 6.14
N ALA A 198 8.89 -6.82 6.12
CA ALA A 198 9.74 -5.70 5.74
C ALA A 198 9.28 -4.42 6.45
N THR A 199 10.14 -3.39 6.43
CA THR A 199 9.82 -2.06 6.93
C THR A 199 10.19 -1.01 5.89
N SER A 200 9.61 0.19 5.96
CA SER A 200 10.01 1.28 5.06
C SER A 200 11.49 1.66 5.21
N LEU A 201 12.07 1.49 6.41
CA LEU A 201 13.51 1.67 6.60
C LEU A 201 14.33 0.59 5.88
N ASP A 202 13.87 -0.66 5.85
CA ASP A 202 14.48 -1.71 5.03
C ASP A 202 14.57 -1.29 3.57
N TRP A 203 13.43 -0.84 3.04
CA TRP A 203 13.29 -0.45 1.66
C TRP A 203 14.25 0.70 1.33
N ASN A 204 14.27 1.72 2.20
CA ASN A 204 15.10 2.90 2.04
C ASN A 204 16.59 2.57 2.01
N LEU A 205 17.06 1.73 2.95
CA LEU A 205 18.46 1.32 3.04
C LEU A 205 18.90 0.50 1.82
N HIS A 206 18.01 -0.28 1.23
CA HIS A 206 18.31 -1.14 0.08
C HIS A 206 18.16 -0.44 -1.28
N ASN A 207 17.26 0.54 -1.42
CA ASN A 207 16.86 1.06 -2.74
C ASN A 207 17.29 2.50 -3.03
N VAL A 208 17.41 3.38 -2.02
CA VAL A 208 17.57 4.83 -2.26
C VAL A 208 19.03 5.28 -2.07
N ALA A 209 19.64 4.96 -0.93
CA ALA A 209 21.09 5.01 -0.65
C ALA A 209 21.30 4.80 0.85
N MET A 210 22.42 4.19 1.25
CA MET A 210 22.84 4.27 2.67
C MET A 210 23.14 5.72 3.03
N LEU A 211 22.48 6.24 4.06
CA LEU A 211 22.81 7.50 4.72
C LEU A 211 24.20 7.39 5.39
N THR A 212 25.26 7.38 4.59
CA THR A 212 26.65 7.52 5.09
C THR A 212 27.03 8.99 5.30
N THR A 213 26.09 9.91 5.07
CA THR A 213 26.28 11.34 5.29
C THR A 213 24.92 11.95 5.62
N PHE A 214 24.86 12.77 6.68
CA PHE A 214 23.68 13.55 7.05
C PHE A 214 23.17 14.37 5.87
N SER A 215 21.87 14.26 5.54
CA SER A 215 21.21 15.20 4.62
C SER A 215 20.51 16.29 5.43
N PRO A 216 20.99 17.54 5.40
CA PRO A 216 20.45 18.65 6.21
C PRO A 216 19.09 19.20 5.75
N GLU A 217 18.34 18.46 4.95
CA GLU A 217 17.38 19.06 4.03
C GLU A 217 15.89 18.95 4.40
N LEU A 218 15.57 18.43 5.58
CA LEU A 218 14.19 18.34 6.07
C LEU A 218 13.69 19.65 6.70
N ALA A 219 14.05 20.79 6.13
CA ALA A 219 13.69 22.09 6.69
C ALA A 219 12.19 22.40 6.48
N PHE A 220 11.35 21.93 7.39
CA PHE A 220 9.93 22.31 7.43
C PHE A 220 9.69 23.58 8.25
N ALA A 221 8.68 24.31 7.80
CA ALA A 221 8.04 25.38 8.56
C ALA A 221 7.17 24.74 9.65
N ASP A 222 7.68 24.76 10.88
CA ASP A 222 6.97 24.40 12.11
C ASP A 222 6.71 22.88 12.35
N PRO A 223 7.54 22.21 13.16
CA PRO A 223 7.30 20.82 13.57
C PRO A 223 6.02 20.63 14.41
N MET A 224 5.30 21.70 14.78
CA MET A 224 4.00 21.65 15.45
C MET A 224 2.78 21.66 14.51
N ASN A 225 2.94 21.64 13.18
CA ASN A 225 1.81 21.56 12.26
C ASN A 225 1.61 20.11 11.77
N PRO A 226 0.70 19.32 12.40
CA PRO A 226 0.40 17.93 12.01
C PRO A 226 -0.33 17.79 10.67
N GLY A 227 -0.20 18.77 9.77
CA GLY A 227 -1.05 18.91 8.58
C GLY A 227 -0.32 19.16 7.26
N GLU A 228 1.00 19.03 7.20
CA GLU A 228 1.70 19.05 5.91
C GLU A 228 1.87 17.61 5.42
N ASP A 229 0.97 17.22 4.51
CA ASP A 229 0.86 15.88 3.90
C ASP A 229 1.99 15.58 2.87
N GLU A 230 2.95 16.48 2.67
CA GLU A 230 3.94 16.37 1.59
C GLU A 230 5.36 16.68 2.06
N TYR A 231 6.22 15.65 2.07
CA TYR A 231 7.66 15.84 2.17
C TYR A 231 8.23 16.15 0.79
N ALA A 232 8.78 17.35 0.61
CA ALA A 232 9.59 17.66 -0.56
C ALA A 232 11.07 17.49 -0.20
N ALA A 233 11.65 16.32 -0.50
CA ALA A 233 13.09 16.13 -0.38
C ALA A 233 13.81 17.12 -1.30
N ALA A 234 14.69 17.96 -0.74
CA ALA A 234 15.48 18.89 -1.55
C ALA A 234 16.61 18.14 -2.29
N ASP A 235 17.07 17.01 -1.76
CA ASP A 235 18.09 16.14 -2.35
C ASP A 235 17.39 15.21 -3.34
N PRO A 236 17.69 15.31 -4.64
CA PRO A 236 17.17 14.36 -5.62
C PRO A 236 17.58 12.91 -5.33
N MET A 237 18.62 12.67 -4.52
CA MET A 237 19.00 11.31 -4.09
C MET A 237 18.08 10.74 -3.02
N LEU A 238 17.31 11.57 -2.31
CA LEU A 238 16.33 11.15 -1.30
C LEU A 238 14.88 11.33 -1.77
N SER A 239 14.67 11.65 -3.06
CA SER A 239 13.33 11.88 -3.61
C SER A 239 12.40 10.68 -3.48
N ASP A 240 12.99 9.50 -3.41
CA ASP A 240 12.27 8.23 -3.36
C ASP A 240 12.20 7.67 -1.94
N TRP A 241 12.76 8.38 -0.94
CA TRP A 241 12.75 7.93 0.46
C TRP A 241 11.32 7.90 1.02
N ILE A 242 10.98 6.81 1.70
CA ILE A 242 9.69 6.62 2.37
C ILE A 242 9.81 7.18 3.78
N PHE A 243 9.12 8.29 4.04
CA PHE A 243 9.17 8.98 5.32
C PHE A 243 8.18 8.42 6.34
N GLU A 244 7.10 7.79 5.88
CA GLU A 244 6.18 7.07 6.72
C GLU A 244 6.86 5.86 7.35
N ILE A 245 6.51 5.56 8.60
CA ILE A 245 6.85 4.27 9.19
C ILE A 245 5.85 3.24 8.68
N VAL A 246 6.39 2.28 7.94
CA VAL A 246 5.65 1.15 7.38
C VAL A 246 6.14 -0.12 8.03
N TYR A 247 5.20 -0.91 8.57
CA TYR A 247 5.42 -2.29 8.96
C TYR A 247 4.63 -3.18 8.02
N GLU A 248 5.31 -4.09 7.31
CA GLU A 248 4.68 -4.96 6.32
C GLU A 248 5.04 -6.41 6.60
N PHE A 249 4.06 -7.31 6.54
CA PHE A 249 4.29 -8.73 6.83
C PHE A 249 3.28 -9.63 6.13
N LYS A 250 3.66 -10.90 6.01
CA LYS A 250 2.83 -11.96 5.43
C LYS A 250 2.73 -13.15 6.37
N ILE A 251 1.50 -13.56 6.66
CA ILE A 251 1.18 -14.75 7.43
C ILE A 251 0.86 -15.89 6.47
N ASP A 252 1.49 -17.05 6.67
CA ASP A 252 1.27 -18.24 5.83
C ASP A 252 -0.20 -18.71 5.94
N GLY A 253 -0.85 -18.95 4.81
CA GLY A 253 -2.26 -19.36 4.76
C GLY A 253 -2.55 -20.68 5.49
N SER A 254 -1.55 -21.54 5.66
CA SER A 254 -1.66 -22.77 6.46
C SER A 254 -1.93 -22.50 7.94
N TYR A 255 -1.54 -21.33 8.46
CA TYR A 255 -1.88 -20.89 9.81
C TYR A 255 -3.40 -20.71 10.00
N PHE A 256 -4.13 -20.47 8.91
CA PHE A 256 -5.58 -20.33 8.87
C PHE A 256 -6.31 -21.57 8.33
N ASP A 257 -5.66 -22.75 8.37
CA ASP A 257 -6.15 -23.98 7.72
C ASP A 257 -6.46 -23.80 6.23
N ASN A 258 -5.76 -22.87 5.56
CA ASN A 258 -6.02 -22.44 4.19
C ASN A 258 -7.48 -21.99 3.98
N THR A 259 -8.00 -21.21 4.93
CA THR A 259 -9.34 -20.60 4.85
C THR A 259 -9.25 -19.09 4.77
N SER A 260 -10.25 -18.46 4.15
CA SER A 260 -10.28 -17.01 4.08
C SER A 260 -10.68 -16.40 5.42
N VAL A 261 -9.88 -15.45 5.90
CA VAL A 261 -10.11 -14.73 7.17
C VAL A 261 -10.49 -13.27 6.93
N LEU A 262 -10.74 -12.89 5.67
CA LEU A 262 -10.92 -11.50 5.26
C LEU A 262 -12.11 -11.35 4.33
N SER A 263 -12.89 -10.30 4.54
CA SER A 263 -14.02 -9.93 3.69
C SER A 263 -14.17 -8.41 3.62
N ALA A 264 -15.07 -7.94 2.75
CA ALA A 264 -15.44 -6.52 2.70
C ALA A 264 -16.03 -5.98 4.02
N ALA A 265 -16.54 -6.86 4.90
CA ALA A 265 -17.06 -6.47 6.22
C ALA A 265 -15.99 -6.51 7.32
N GLY A 266 -14.74 -6.85 6.98
CA GLY A 266 -13.65 -7.06 7.93
C GLY A 266 -13.29 -8.53 8.10
N PHE A 267 -12.69 -8.84 9.25
CA PHE A 267 -12.23 -10.19 9.57
C PHE A 267 -13.36 -11.19 9.71
N THR A 268 -13.13 -12.42 9.26
CA THR A 268 -14.11 -13.52 9.26
C THR A 268 -13.60 -14.73 10.02
N ASN A 269 -14.48 -15.71 10.26
CA ASN A 269 -14.16 -16.94 10.98
C ASN A 269 -13.58 -16.70 12.40
N GLY A 270 -13.91 -15.55 12.98
CA GLY A 270 -13.46 -15.08 14.28
C GLY A 270 -11.96 -14.80 14.39
N PHE A 271 -11.25 -14.73 13.26
CA PHE A 271 -9.90 -14.18 13.22
C PHE A 271 -9.89 -12.76 13.78
N THR A 272 -8.89 -12.44 14.59
CA THR A 272 -8.58 -11.08 15.03
C THR A 272 -7.11 -10.78 14.79
N LEU A 273 -6.83 -9.50 14.54
CA LEU A 273 -5.49 -8.96 14.51
C LEU A 273 -5.47 -7.73 15.40
N ASP A 274 -4.77 -7.85 16.51
CA ASP A 274 -4.60 -6.81 17.51
C ASP A 274 -3.21 -6.19 17.38
N PHE A 275 -3.15 -4.88 17.48
CA PHE A 275 -1.92 -4.10 17.51
C PHE A 275 -1.66 -3.76 18.97
N LYS A 276 -0.97 -4.67 19.66
CA LYS A 276 -0.67 -4.52 21.09
C LYS A 276 0.20 -3.30 21.33
N GLU A 277 1.15 -3.05 20.44
CA GLU A 277 2.01 -1.86 20.50
C GLU A 277 2.45 -1.49 19.09
N LEU A 278 2.26 -0.23 18.68
CA LEU A 278 2.92 0.36 17.52
C LEU A 278 3.75 1.54 18.03
N HIS A 279 4.99 1.25 18.37
CA HIS A 279 5.91 2.24 18.90
C HIS A 279 6.92 2.65 17.82
N ALA A 280 7.19 3.94 17.79
CA ALA A 280 8.23 4.54 16.99
C ALA A 280 8.74 5.76 17.73
N SER A 281 10.05 5.95 17.71
CA SER A 281 10.73 7.00 18.44
C SER A 281 11.54 7.89 17.50
N PRO A 282 11.60 9.19 17.84
CA PRO A 282 10.77 9.84 18.84
C PRO A 282 9.31 9.96 18.35
N ASN A 283 8.33 9.57 19.17
CA ASN A 283 6.93 9.86 18.85
C ASN A 283 6.64 11.33 19.15
N LYS A 284 6.07 12.06 18.18
CA LYS A 284 5.72 13.48 18.32
C LYS A 284 4.68 13.68 19.41
N THR A 285 3.66 12.82 19.43
CA THR A 285 2.57 12.73 20.43
C THR A 285 1.87 11.36 20.36
N GLY A 286 0.98 11.06 21.31
CA GLY A 286 0.04 9.92 21.27
C GLY A 286 0.66 8.53 21.44
N GLU A 287 -0.21 7.53 21.34
CA GLU A 287 0.13 6.11 21.57
C GLU A 287 -0.81 5.23 20.74
N PHE A 288 -0.28 4.17 20.15
CA PHE A 288 -1.04 3.12 19.47
C PHE A 288 -0.85 1.82 20.24
N LYS A 289 -1.73 1.58 21.22
CA LYS A 289 -1.62 0.45 22.12
C LYS A 289 -2.97 -0.21 22.35
N ASP A 290 -2.97 -1.54 22.27
CA ASP A 290 -4.17 -2.38 22.39
C ASP A 290 -5.30 -1.93 21.44
N VAL A 291 -4.92 -1.60 20.20
CA VAL A 291 -5.83 -1.07 19.18
C VAL A 291 -6.13 -2.13 18.12
N VAL A 292 -7.29 -2.02 17.48
CA VAL A 292 -7.77 -2.94 16.44
C VAL A 292 -8.15 -2.17 15.17
N PRO A 293 -8.09 -2.79 13.98
CA PRO A 293 -8.54 -2.16 12.74
C PRO A 293 -10.06 -1.99 12.73
N GLU A 294 -10.49 -0.79 12.36
CA GLU A 294 -11.90 -0.44 12.18
C GLU A 294 -12.14 0.09 10.76
N GLU A 295 -13.43 0.19 10.36
CA GLU A 295 -13.83 0.81 9.10
C GLU A 295 -13.19 0.17 7.84
N PHE A 296 -13.41 -1.12 7.63
CA PHE A 296 -12.92 -1.80 6.42
C PHE A 296 -13.55 -1.23 5.14
N VAL A 297 -12.69 -0.87 4.20
CA VAL A 297 -13.03 -0.33 2.88
C VAL A 297 -12.42 -1.23 1.82
N THR A 298 -13.21 -1.65 0.83
CA THR A 298 -12.69 -2.35 -0.35
C THR A 298 -11.92 -1.38 -1.23
N LEU A 299 -10.68 -1.74 -1.53
CA LEU A 299 -9.84 -1.01 -2.46
C LEU A 299 -10.17 -1.42 -3.89
N ILE A 300 -10.36 -0.41 -4.73
CA ILE A 300 -10.56 -0.61 -6.17
C ILE A 300 -9.19 -0.45 -6.83
N PRO A 301 -8.68 -1.49 -7.50
CA PRO A 301 -7.39 -1.41 -8.19
C PRO A 301 -7.46 -0.32 -9.24
N THR A 302 -6.38 0.45 -9.34
CA THR A 302 -6.22 1.33 -10.50
C THR A 302 -6.12 0.44 -11.73
N PRO A 303 -7.04 0.53 -12.70
CA PRO A 303 -6.98 -0.30 -13.89
C PRO A 303 -5.64 -0.02 -14.60
N THR A 304 -4.90 -1.09 -14.89
CA THR A 304 -3.61 -0.95 -15.56
C THR A 304 -3.79 -0.22 -16.89
N ALA A 305 -2.75 0.48 -17.35
CA ALA A 305 -2.77 1.16 -18.65
C ALA A 305 -3.17 0.20 -19.79
N GLY A 306 -2.84 -1.09 -19.67
CA GLY A 306 -3.26 -2.14 -20.60
C GLY A 306 -4.78 -2.40 -20.60
N VAL A 307 -5.41 -2.45 -19.42
CA VAL A 307 -6.88 -2.58 -19.30
C VAL A 307 -7.58 -1.34 -19.87
N MET A 308 -7.10 -0.15 -19.51
CA MET A 308 -7.63 1.11 -20.04
C MET A 308 -7.50 1.20 -21.57
N GLY A 309 -6.34 0.82 -22.11
CA GLY A 309 -6.09 0.75 -23.56
C GLY A 309 -7.03 -0.23 -24.26
N SER A 310 -7.29 -1.40 -23.64
CA SER A 310 -8.20 -2.42 -24.17
C SER A 310 -9.65 -1.92 -24.20
N LEU A 311 -10.11 -1.26 -23.14
CA LEU A 311 -11.44 -0.65 -23.09
C LEU A 311 -11.61 0.46 -24.13
N LEU A 312 -10.57 1.29 -24.33
CA LEU A 312 -10.56 2.31 -25.39
C LEU A 312 -10.65 1.69 -26.78
N LEU A 313 -9.89 0.61 -27.05
CA LEU A 313 -9.95 -0.14 -28.32
C LEU A 313 -11.36 -0.71 -28.57
N ILE A 314 -11.98 -1.32 -27.56
CA ILE A 314 -13.35 -1.83 -27.65
C ILE A 314 -14.33 -0.68 -27.95
N GLY A 315 -14.20 0.46 -27.27
CA GLY A 315 -15.00 1.65 -27.53
C GLY A 315 -14.84 2.20 -28.95
N MET A 316 -13.62 2.19 -29.50
CA MET A 316 -13.35 2.62 -30.87
C MET A 316 -13.94 1.65 -31.91
N ILE A 317 -13.85 0.34 -31.67
CA ILE A 317 -14.47 -0.68 -32.53
C ILE A 317 -15.99 -0.51 -32.54
N GLY A 318 -16.60 -0.34 -31.36
CA GLY A 318 -18.04 -0.09 -31.21
C GLY A 318 -18.52 1.22 -31.85
N ARG A 319 -17.69 2.27 -31.87
CA ARG A 319 -18.02 3.55 -32.53
C ARG A 319 -17.92 3.47 -34.05
N ARG A 320 -16.99 2.67 -34.59
CA ARG A 320 -16.80 2.51 -36.04
C ARG A 320 -17.94 1.72 -36.68
N SER A 321 -18.52 0.74 -35.98
CA SER A 321 -19.65 -0.03 -36.49
C SER A 321 -20.94 0.80 -36.66
N ARG A 322 -21.13 1.85 -35.85
CA ARG A 322 -22.31 2.74 -35.93
C ARG A 322 -22.27 3.78 -37.05
N ARG A 323 -21.11 4.04 -37.68
CA ARG A 323 -20.99 5.03 -38.78
C ARG A 323 -21.21 4.44 -40.17
N GLY A 324 -21.33 3.13 -40.29
CA GLY A 324 -21.54 2.41 -41.56
C GLY A 324 -22.94 1.82 -41.76
N ALA A 325 -23.85 2.06 -40.81
CA ALA A 325 -25.28 1.76 -40.89
C ALA A 325 -26.06 3.07 -41.02
#